data_AF-A0AAV9F2V4-F1
#
_entry.id   AF-A0AAV9F2V4-F1
#
_cell.length_a   1.000
_cell.length_b   1.000
_cell.length_c   1.000
_cell.angle_alpha   90.00
_cell.angle_beta   90.00
_cell.angle_gamma   90.00
#
_symmetry.space_group_name_H-M   'P 1'
#
loop_
_entity.id
_entity.type
_entity.pdbx_description
1 polymer ?
#
loop_
_entity_poly.entity_id
_entity_poly.type
_entity_poly.pdbx_seq_one_letter_code
_entity_poly.pdbx_strand_id
1 'polypeptide(L)'
;MPKQTQPQQPWRIIKGQQSSYLDLSRMPSKILLLFLLSLFFTLSTISFFRLFIFTKTTTPPSTPTIHPISSSTHAATTTNLTSKELKLLTNLISKRSPCNLCIFGLHPQLLTLANLNNLGTTVFLEDDPKKIGSISIEPKTMQVYKIDHGLVAHEAYELLRHARADHSCSPRAGPLKSSRCRLALTRLPKVVYEREWDVVVVDGPSGDGSDAPGRMAVIYSAGMLARRRTGKVTDVVVHDVHRTVEMWYSWEFLCHENLESSKGKLWHFRVLGNSSSGGFCSTTGA
;
A
#
# COMPACT_ATOMS: atom_id res chain seq x y z
N MET A 1 50.96 54.36 -15.64
CA MET A 1 49.54 54.07 -15.86
C MET A 1 49.43 52.80 -16.69
N PRO A 2 48.50 51.88 -16.36
CA PRO A 2 48.73 50.44 -16.49
C PRO A 2 48.08 49.81 -17.74
N LYS A 3 48.69 48.72 -18.22
CA LYS A 3 48.17 47.80 -19.24
C LYS A 3 46.92 47.09 -18.72
N GLN A 4 45.88 47.03 -19.55
CA GLN A 4 44.61 46.39 -19.25
C GLN A 4 44.64 44.93 -19.72
N THR A 5 44.55 44.02 -18.77
CA THR A 5 44.55 42.56 -18.95
C THR A 5 43.13 42.07 -19.19
N GLN A 6 42.90 41.26 -20.24
CA GLN A 6 41.64 40.55 -20.42
C GLN A 6 41.53 39.34 -19.46
N PRO A 7 40.34 39.06 -18.89
CA PRO A 7 40.06 37.78 -18.29
C PRO A 7 39.51 36.78 -19.33
N GLN A 8 40.16 35.62 -19.40
CA GLN A 8 39.74 34.44 -20.15
C GLN A 8 38.49 33.79 -19.53
N GLN A 9 37.57 33.31 -20.37
CA GLN A 9 36.52 32.37 -19.99
C GLN A 9 36.96 30.92 -20.27
N PRO A 10 36.82 29.98 -19.31
CA PRO A 10 36.97 28.57 -19.60
C PRO A 10 35.71 27.78 -19.19
N TRP A 11 34.87 27.43 -20.17
CA TRP A 11 34.27 26.09 -20.23
C TRP A 11 33.64 25.85 -21.61
N ARG A 12 34.19 24.88 -22.34
CA ARG A 12 33.56 24.30 -23.53
C ARG A 12 32.38 23.46 -23.06
N ILE A 13 31.20 23.71 -23.65
CA ILE A 13 30.09 22.77 -23.57
C ILE A 13 30.51 21.46 -24.25
N ILE A 14 30.64 20.40 -23.45
CA ILE A 14 30.66 19.04 -23.96
C ILE A 14 29.26 18.78 -24.51
N LYS A 15 29.14 18.69 -25.85
CA LYS A 15 27.92 18.19 -26.48
C LYS A 15 27.72 16.75 -26.01
N GLY A 16 26.71 16.54 -25.17
CA GLY A 16 26.24 15.22 -24.79
C GLY A 16 25.86 14.41 -26.03
N GLN A 17 26.34 13.18 -26.05
CA GLN A 17 26.04 12.15 -27.02
C GLN A 17 24.52 12.04 -27.22
N GLN A 18 24.05 12.30 -28.44
CA GLN A 18 22.65 12.16 -28.81
C GLN A 18 22.30 10.67 -28.75
N SER A 19 21.47 10.29 -27.77
CA SER A 19 20.94 8.93 -27.69
C SER A 19 20.01 8.72 -28.88
N SER A 20 20.48 7.93 -29.85
CA SER A 20 19.72 7.54 -31.04
C SER A 20 18.57 6.63 -30.61
N TYR A 21 17.43 7.20 -30.24
CA TYR A 21 16.20 6.43 -30.13
C TYR A 21 15.71 6.08 -31.53
N LEU A 22 15.41 4.80 -31.75
CA LEU A 22 14.82 4.33 -33.01
C LEU A 22 13.44 4.97 -33.15
N ASP A 23 13.29 5.89 -34.10
CA ASP A 23 12.00 6.52 -34.42
C ASP A 23 11.11 5.53 -35.18
N LEU A 24 10.29 4.78 -34.44
CA LEU A 24 9.39 3.76 -34.98
C LEU A 24 8.32 4.34 -35.92
N SER A 25 8.04 5.64 -35.85
CA SER A 25 7.00 6.30 -36.66
C SER A 25 7.38 6.42 -38.14
N ARG A 26 8.68 6.30 -38.45
CA ARG A 26 9.23 6.47 -39.80
C ARG A 26 9.60 5.16 -40.48
N MET A 27 9.42 4.02 -39.82
CA MET A 27 9.78 2.72 -40.38
C MET A 27 8.70 2.21 -41.36
N PRO A 28 9.09 1.65 -42.52
CA PRO A 28 8.12 1.05 -43.44
C PRO A 28 7.39 -0.09 -42.74
N SER A 29 6.08 -0.22 -42.97
CA SER A 29 5.18 -1.11 -42.23
C SER A 29 5.64 -2.57 -42.16
N LYS A 30 6.35 -3.06 -43.19
CA LYS A 30 6.94 -4.40 -43.23
C LYS A 30 8.07 -4.59 -42.22
N ILE A 31 8.91 -3.57 -42.00
CA ILE A 31 10.01 -3.60 -41.03
C ILE A 31 9.44 -3.51 -39.60
N LEU A 32 8.44 -2.65 -39.37
CA LEU A 32 7.77 -2.56 -38.08
C LEU A 32 7.11 -3.89 -37.68
N LEU A 33 6.45 -4.57 -38.62
CA LEU A 33 5.85 -5.89 -38.38
C LEU A 33 6.90 -6.95 -38.02
N LEU A 34 8.05 -6.97 -38.70
CA LEU A 34 9.15 -7.89 -38.40
C LEU A 34 9.75 -7.63 -37.01
N PHE A 35 9.88 -6.36 -36.61
CA PHE A 35 10.33 -6.00 -35.26
C PHE A 35 9.34 -6.45 -34.18
N LEU A 36 8.04 -6.23 -34.39
CA LEU A 36 7.01 -6.66 -33.44
C LEU A 36 6.93 -8.19 -33.32
N LEU A 37 7.04 -8.91 -34.44
CA LEU A 37 7.11 -10.38 -34.43
C LEU A 37 8.36 -10.87 -33.70
N SER A 38 9.53 -10.27 -33.95
CA SER A 38 10.77 -10.61 -33.25
C SER A 38 10.68 -10.36 -31.74
N LEU A 39 10.10 -9.23 -31.33
CA LEU A 39 9.86 -8.91 -29.92
C LEU A 39 8.90 -9.90 -29.26
N PHE A 40 7.84 -10.30 -29.96
CA PHE A 40 6.88 -11.30 -29.46
C PHE A 40 7.54 -12.68 -29.29
N PHE A 41 8.34 -13.13 -30.26
CA PHE A 41 9.06 -14.41 -30.17
C PHE A 41 10.13 -14.43 -29.06
N THR A 42 10.84 -13.31 -28.85
CA THR A 42 11.84 -13.21 -27.77
C THR A 42 11.20 -13.17 -26.39
N LEU A 43 10.08 -12.47 -26.21
CA LEU A 43 9.33 -12.48 -24.93
C LEU A 43 8.69 -13.85 -24.65
N SER A 44 8.22 -14.54 -25.69
CA SER A 44 7.62 -15.87 -25.60
C SER A 44 8.64 -16.94 -25.17
N THR A 45 9.84 -16.95 -25.77
CA THR A 45 10.89 -17.93 -25.39
C THR A 45 11.39 -17.74 -23.95
N ILE A 46 11.45 -16.51 -23.44
CA ILE A 46 11.78 -16.23 -22.02
C ILE A 46 10.74 -16.86 -21.07
N SER A 47 9.47 -16.89 -21.46
CA SER A 47 8.39 -17.53 -20.69
C SER A 47 8.52 -19.06 -20.69
N PHE A 48 8.93 -19.67 -21.80
CA PHE A 48 9.13 -21.12 -21.87
C PHE A 48 10.38 -21.60 -21.12
N PHE A 49 11.45 -20.80 -21.08
CA PHE A 49 12.64 -21.13 -20.29
C PHE A 49 12.39 -21.15 -18.76
N ARG A 50 11.39 -20.39 -18.27
CA ARG A 50 10.97 -20.49 -16.86
C ARG A 50 10.18 -21.75 -16.54
N LEU A 51 9.57 -22.41 -17.54
CA LEU A 51 8.81 -23.64 -17.35
C LEU A 51 9.68 -24.90 -17.43
N PHE A 52 10.86 -24.82 -18.06
CA PHE A 52 11.71 -25.99 -18.34
C PHE A 52 12.75 -26.31 -17.25
N ILE A 53 12.94 -25.43 -16.25
CA ILE A 53 13.88 -25.68 -15.13
C ILE A 53 13.26 -26.57 -14.02
N PHE A 54 11.98 -26.92 -14.10
CA PHE A 54 11.31 -27.74 -13.07
C PHE A 54 10.77 -29.08 -13.55
N THR A 55 11.47 -29.78 -14.45
CA THR A 55 11.15 -31.19 -14.71
C THR A 55 12.38 -31.99 -15.11
N LYS A 56 12.86 -32.86 -14.20
CA LYS A 56 13.52 -34.19 -14.39
C LYS A 56 14.54 -34.45 -13.26
N THR A 57 14.58 -35.57 -12.51
CA THR A 57 13.84 -36.87 -12.49
C THR A 57 14.33 -37.76 -11.31
N THR A 58 13.43 -38.58 -10.71
CA THR A 58 13.58 -40.04 -10.35
C THR A 58 14.47 -40.43 -9.12
N THR A 59 14.17 -41.27 -8.11
CA THR A 59 13.13 -42.30 -7.73
C THR A 59 13.29 -42.72 -6.22
N PRO A 60 12.38 -43.53 -5.62
CA PRO A 60 12.28 -43.80 -4.16
C PRO A 60 12.81 -45.19 -3.71
N PRO A 61 12.80 -45.48 -2.39
CA PRO A 61 12.61 -46.83 -1.86
C PRO A 61 11.41 -46.96 -0.88
N SER A 62 11.13 -48.22 -0.54
CA SER A 62 9.86 -48.86 -0.17
C SER A 62 9.40 -48.79 1.30
N THR A 63 8.06 -48.76 1.49
CA THR A 63 7.18 -49.34 2.57
C THR A 63 7.29 -48.87 4.05
N PRO A 64 6.25 -49.04 4.92
CA PRO A 64 4.85 -49.47 4.71
C PRO A 64 3.73 -48.57 5.36
N THR A 65 2.53 -48.75 4.81
CA THR A 65 1.13 -48.63 5.31
C THR A 65 0.82 -48.06 6.71
N ILE A 66 0.09 -46.92 6.77
CA ILE A 66 -1.05 -46.65 7.69
C ILE A 66 -2.11 -45.80 6.95
N HIS A 67 -3.39 -46.16 7.11
CA HIS A 67 -4.57 -45.65 6.40
C HIS A 67 -4.92 -44.17 6.67
N PRO A 68 -5.74 -43.53 5.79
CA PRO A 68 -5.82 -42.08 5.64
C PRO A 68 -6.93 -41.45 6.48
N ILE A 69 -6.65 -40.32 7.11
CA ILE A 69 -7.68 -39.34 7.46
C ILE A 69 -7.50 -38.17 6.50
N SER A 70 -8.42 -38.10 5.54
CA SER A 70 -8.66 -36.90 4.75
C SER A 70 -9.18 -35.81 5.68
N SER A 71 -8.44 -34.71 5.78
CA SER A 71 -9.05 -33.41 6.04
C SER A 71 -8.27 -32.37 5.24
N SER A 72 -8.74 -32.15 4.02
CA SER A 72 -8.54 -30.91 3.30
C SER A 72 -9.04 -29.76 4.18
N THR A 73 -8.12 -29.01 4.76
CA THR A 73 -8.38 -27.64 5.17
C THR A 73 -7.29 -26.81 4.54
N HIS A 74 -7.64 -26.12 3.47
CA HIS A 74 -6.98 -24.88 3.09
C HIS A 74 -7.05 -23.96 4.32
N ALA A 75 -6.02 -24.03 5.17
CA ALA A 75 -5.85 -23.09 6.25
C ALA A 75 -5.69 -21.72 5.61
N ALA A 76 -6.67 -20.85 5.85
CA ALA A 76 -6.57 -19.43 5.54
C ALA A 76 -5.19 -18.94 5.95
N THR A 77 -4.40 -18.48 4.98
CA THR A 77 -3.03 -18.06 5.22
C THR A 77 -3.11 -16.82 6.10
N THR A 78 -2.85 -16.98 7.40
CA THR A 78 -2.72 -15.87 8.33
C THR A 78 -1.64 -14.94 7.77
N THR A 79 -2.02 -13.70 7.45
CA THR A 79 -1.15 -12.65 6.93
C THR A 79 -0.14 -12.25 8.01
N ASN A 80 0.91 -13.06 8.16
CA ASN A 80 1.96 -12.79 9.13
C ASN A 80 2.97 -11.81 8.52
N LEU A 81 3.25 -10.73 9.24
CA LEU A 81 4.33 -9.80 8.94
C LEU A 81 5.66 -10.55 8.96
N THR A 82 6.49 -10.34 7.93
CA THR A 82 7.86 -10.86 7.92
C THR A 82 8.70 -10.18 9.02
N SER A 83 9.81 -10.78 9.44
CA SER A 83 10.66 -10.19 10.50
C SER A 83 11.14 -8.77 10.18
N LYS A 84 11.35 -8.44 8.89
CA LYS A 84 11.75 -7.09 8.46
C LYS A 84 10.58 -6.10 8.52
N GLU A 85 9.37 -6.54 8.17
CA GLU A 85 8.14 -5.75 8.25
C GLU A 85 7.77 -5.47 9.70
N LEU A 86 7.80 -6.51 10.55
CA LEU A 86 7.56 -6.37 11.99
C LEU A 86 8.58 -5.42 12.63
N LYS A 87 9.88 -5.57 12.31
CA LYS A 87 10.92 -4.67 12.82
C LYS A 87 10.69 -3.21 12.40
N LEU A 88 10.23 -2.95 11.18
CA LEU A 88 9.90 -1.60 10.73
C LEU A 88 8.77 -1.00 11.58
N LEU A 89 7.67 -1.74 11.78
CA LEU A 89 6.54 -1.31 12.61
C LEU A 89 6.92 -1.13 14.08
N THR A 90 7.69 -2.06 14.65
CA THR A 90 8.20 -1.96 16.02
C THR A 90 8.99 -0.68 16.20
N ASN A 91 9.94 -0.38 15.31
CA ASN A 91 10.75 0.83 15.40
C ASN A 91 9.91 2.10 15.27
N LEU A 92 8.93 2.09 14.36
CA LEU A 92 8.01 3.21 14.17
C LEU A 92 7.20 3.49 15.43
N ILE A 93 6.51 2.47 15.95
CA ILE A 93 5.62 2.60 17.10
C ILE A 93 6.42 2.95 18.36
N SER A 94 7.57 2.32 18.59
CA SER A 94 8.44 2.68 19.72
C SER A 94 8.92 4.13 19.66
N LYS A 95 9.19 4.68 18.46
CA LYS A 95 9.60 6.07 18.29
C LYS A 95 8.45 7.06 18.50
N ARG A 96 7.22 6.66 18.21
CA ARG A 96 6.02 7.51 18.33
C ARG A 96 5.36 7.41 19.70
N SER A 97 5.50 6.30 20.41
CA SER A 97 4.87 6.04 21.70
C SER A 97 5.28 7.07 22.77
N PRO A 98 4.35 7.56 23.62
CA PRO A 98 2.91 7.31 23.55
C PRO A 98 2.25 8.10 22.41
N CYS A 99 1.35 7.45 21.67
CA CYS A 99 0.66 8.05 20.53
C CYS A 99 -0.78 7.58 20.35
N ASN A 100 -1.49 8.25 19.44
CA ASN A 100 -2.79 7.80 18.94
C ASN A 100 -2.55 6.85 17.77
N LEU A 101 -2.74 5.55 18.00
CA LEU A 101 -2.52 4.46 17.06
C LEU A 101 -3.87 3.88 16.60
N CYS A 102 -4.17 4.00 15.30
CA CYS A 102 -5.33 3.36 14.68
C CYS A 102 -4.86 2.20 13.81
N ILE A 103 -5.45 1.01 13.98
CA ILE A 103 -5.07 -0.19 13.25
C ILE A 103 -6.33 -0.77 12.60
N PHE A 104 -6.33 -0.87 11.28
CA PHE A 104 -7.28 -1.69 10.55
C PHE A 104 -6.68 -3.10 10.42
N GLY A 105 -7.37 -4.12 10.90
CA GLY A 105 -6.88 -5.48 11.03
C GLY A 105 -6.47 -5.83 12.47
N LEU A 106 -6.60 -7.10 12.82
CA LEU A 106 -6.35 -7.62 14.16
C LEU A 106 -5.72 -9.01 14.11
N HIS A 107 -4.48 -9.13 14.59
CA HIS A 107 -3.81 -10.42 14.77
C HIS A 107 -2.68 -10.30 15.82
N PRO A 108 -2.10 -11.42 16.32
CA PRO A 108 -1.18 -11.41 17.46
C PRO A 108 0.05 -10.51 17.34
N GLN A 109 0.63 -10.35 16.14
CA GLN A 109 1.79 -9.46 15.97
C GLN A 109 1.40 -7.99 16.12
N LEU A 110 0.22 -7.57 15.64
CA LEU A 110 -0.28 -6.20 15.84
C LEU A 110 -0.63 -5.91 17.30
N LEU A 111 -1.11 -6.90 18.05
CA LEU A 111 -1.31 -6.76 19.51
C LEU A 111 0.01 -6.54 20.24
N THR A 112 1.04 -7.32 19.88
CA THR A 112 2.39 -7.14 20.44
C THR A 112 2.90 -5.72 20.19
N LEU A 113 2.65 -5.18 18.99
CA LEU A 113 2.99 -3.80 18.65
C LEU A 113 2.19 -2.78 19.46
N ALA A 114 0.89 -3.02 19.68
CA ALA A 114 0.05 -2.15 20.50
C ALA A 114 0.50 -2.09 21.97
N ASN A 115 1.07 -3.16 22.51
CA ASN A 115 1.63 -3.18 23.88
C ASN A 115 2.81 -2.22 24.06
N LEU A 116 3.52 -1.86 22.98
CA LEU A 116 4.58 -0.84 23.01
C LEU A 116 4.01 0.59 23.17
N ASN A 117 2.70 0.75 22.97
CA ASN A 117 1.96 2.00 23.09
C ASN A 117 1.09 2.04 24.36
N ASN A 118 1.54 1.42 25.45
CA ASN A 118 0.76 1.23 26.70
C ASN A 118 0.35 2.52 27.43
N LEU A 119 1.06 3.63 27.22
CA LEU A 119 0.69 4.96 27.74
C LEU A 119 -0.06 5.82 26.71
N GLY A 120 -0.26 5.29 25.50
CA GLY A 120 -0.98 5.92 24.40
C GLY A 120 -2.43 5.45 24.30
N THR A 121 -3.03 5.66 23.13
CA THR A 121 -4.36 5.13 22.79
C THR A 121 -4.24 4.28 21.55
N THR A 122 -4.69 3.03 21.64
CA THR A 122 -4.75 2.13 20.48
C THR A 122 -6.20 1.76 20.17
N VAL A 123 -6.60 1.89 18.91
CA VAL A 123 -7.90 1.44 18.40
C VAL A 123 -7.69 0.44 17.27
N PHE A 124 -8.25 -0.75 17.42
CA PHE A 124 -8.35 -1.75 16.35
C PHE A 124 -9.73 -1.71 15.70
N LEU A 125 -9.74 -1.88 14.39
CA LEU A 125 -10.93 -1.96 13.55
C LEU A 125 -10.83 -3.27 12.75
N GLU A 126 -11.72 -4.20 13.00
CA GLU A 126 -11.67 -5.56 12.43
C GLU A 126 -13.06 -5.98 11.94
N ASP A 127 -13.14 -6.68 10.82
CA ASP A 127 -14.39 -7.15 10.24
C ASP A 127 -14.71 -8.61 10.59
N ASP A 128 -13.68 -9.43 10.84
CA ASP A 128 -13.86 -10.84 11.21
C ASP A 128 -14.23 -11.02 12.69
N PRO A 129 -15.48 -11.42 13.02
CA PRO A 129 -15.90 -11.64 14.40
C PRO A 129 -15.11 -12.76 15.10
N LYS A 130 -14.53 -13.72 14.36
CA LYS A 130 -13.72 -14.79 14.95
C LYS A 130 -12.38 -14.25 15.46
N LYS A 131 -11.76 -13.32 14.73
CA LYS A 131 -10.53 -12.65 15.20
C LYS A 131 -10.82 -11.82 16.44
N ILE A 132 -11.93 -11.09 16.45
CA ILE A 132 -12.35 -10.29 17.62
C ILE A 132 -12.57 -11.18 18.84
N GLY A 133 -13.29 -12.30 18.69
CA GLY A 133 -13.60 -13.19 19.82
C GLY A 133 -12.44 -14.05 20.32
N SER A 134 -11.36 -14.21 19.54
CA SER A 134 -10.22 -15.07 19.89
C SER A 134 -9.12 -14.36 20.67
N ILE A 135 -9.22 -13.05 20.85
CA ILE A 135 -8.17 -12.24 21.44
C ILE A 135 -8.63 -11.68 22.79
N SER A 136 -7.79 -11.86 23.81
CA SER A 136 -7.94 -11.19 25.11
C SER A 136 -7.20 -9.86 25.10
N ILE A 137 -7.88 -8.78 25.49
CA ILE A 137 -7.37 -7.41 25.41
C ILE A 137 -7.55 -6.76 26.77
N GLU A 138 -6.50 -6.09 27.24
CA GLU A 138 -6.59 -5.29 28.45
C GLU A 138 -7.36 -3.98 28.14
N PRO A 139 -8.57 -3.77 28.69
CA PRO A 139 -9.49 -2.72 28.20
C PRO A 139 -9.04 -1.28 28.46
N LYS A 140 -7.97 -1.08 29.26
CA LYS A 140 -7.59 0.26 29.73
C LYS A 140 -6.87 1.10 28.66
N THR A 141 -6.20 0.47 27.69
CA THR A 141 -5.32 1.17 26.72
C THR A 141 -5.67 0.86 25.26
N MET A 142 -6.46 -0.20 25.04
CA MET A 142 -6.83 -0.71 23.73
C MET A 142 -8.34 -0.85 23.60
N GLN A 143 -8.87 -0.45 22.45
CA GLN A 143 -10.27 -0.64 22.10
C GLN A 143 -10.35 -1.37 20.78
N VAL A 144 -11.31 -2.29 20.65
CA VAL A 144 -11.56 -3.03 19.41
C VAL A 144 -12.99 -2.83 19.00
N TYR A 145 -13.18 -2.50 17.73
CA TYR A 145 -14.50 -2.34 17.15
C TYR A 145 -14.65 -3.23 15.94
N LYS A 146 -15.79 -3.92 15.90
CA LYS A 146 -16.27 -4.54 14.67
C LYS A 146 -16.63 -3.45 13.66
N ILE A 147 -16.17 -3.57 12.43
CA ILE A 147 -16.58 -2.70 11.32
C ILE A 147 -16.98 -3.51 10.10
N ASP A 148 -17.71 -2.87 9.18
CA ASP A 148 -18.04 -3.44 7.87
C ASP A 148 -17.40 -2.59 6.78
N HIS A 149 -16.65 -3.22 5.87
CA HIS A 149 -15.97 -2.50 4.79
C HIS A 149 -16.85 -2.27 3.56
N GLY A 150 -17.88 -3.10 3.34
CA GLY A 150 -18.95 -2.92 2.35
C GLY A 150 -18.53 -2.93 0.87
N LEU A 151 -17.23 -2.92 0.57
CA LEU A 151 -16.65 -2.85 -0.78
C LEU A 151 -15.73 -4.05 -1.02
N VAL A 152 -15.85 -4.66 -2.19
CA VAL A 152 -15.15 -5.90 -2.56
C VAL A 152 -14.06 -5.64 -3.60
N ALA A 153 -12.99 -6.43 -3.57
CA ALA A 153 -11.76 -6.17 -4.31
C ALA A 153 -11.96 -6.01 -5.83
N HIS A 154 -12.89 -6.74 -6.45
CA HIS A 154 -13.14 -6.64 -7.90
C HIS A 154 -13.68 -5.26 -8.34
N GLU A 155 -14.27 -4.48 -7.44
CA GLU A 155 -14.75 -3.12 -7.75
C GLU A 155 -13.62 -2.07 -7.76
N ALA A 156 -12.39 -2.45 -7.40
CA ALA A 156 -11.29 -1.51 -7.14
C ALA A 156 -11.02 -0.57 -8.31
N TYR A 157 -11.07 -1.06 -9.54
CA TYR A 157 -10.82 -0.24 -10.72
C TYR A 157 -11.91 0.83 -10.90
N GLU A 158 -13.18 0.44 -10.83
CA GLU A 158 -14.32 1.36 -10.98
C GLU A 158 -14.37 2.41 -9.88
N LEU A 159 -14.11 2.00 -8.65
CA LEU A 159 -14.06 2.90 -7.50
C LEU A 159 -12.92 3.93 -7.62
N LEU A 160 -11.78 3.52 -8.16
CA LEU A 160 -10.65 4.42 -8.40
C LEU A 160 -10.97 5.44 -9.51
N ARG A 161 -11.62 4.99 -10.60
CA ARG A 161 -12.12 5.89 -11.65
C ARG A 161 -13.11 6.91 -11.10
N HIS A 162 -14.07 6.45 -10.29
CA HIS A 162 -15.03 7.32 -9.62
C HIS A 162 -14.32 8.36 -8.74
N ALA A 163 -13.37 7.94 -7.91
CA ALA A 163 -12.70 8.84 -6.97
C ALA A 163 -11.88 9.94 -7.65
N ARG A 164 -11.31 9.64 -8.83
CA ARG A 164 -10.60 10.63 -9.66
C ARG A 164 -11.52 11.66 -10.30
N ALA A 165 -12.75 11.27 -10.63
CA ALA A 165 -13.71 12.12 -11.33
C ALA A 165 -14.61 12.92 -10.37
N ASP A 166 -14.92 12.37 -9.20
CA ASP A 166 -15.89 12.94 -8.27
C ASP A 166 -15.21 13.83 -7.21
N HIS A 167 -15.52 15.13 -7.24
CA HIS A 167 -14.99 16.10 -6.28
C HIS A 167 -15.36 15.79 -4.82
N SER A 168 -16.40 15.01 -4.56
CA SER A 168 -16.74 14.56 -3.20
C SER A 168 -15.67 13.65 -2.59
N CYS A 169 -14.79 13.08 -3.41
CA CYS A 169 -13.66 12.26 -2.96
C CYS A 169 -12.41 13.09 -2.63
N SER A 170 -12.37 14.39 -2.96
CA SER A 170 -11.21 15.25 -2.69
C SER A 170 -11.02 15.53 -1.20
N PRO A 171 -9.78 15.76 -0.71
CA PRO A 171 -9.52 16.13 0.69
C PRO A 171 -10.31 17.35 1.17
N ARG A 172 -10.59 18.31 0.28
CA ARG A 172 -11.36 19.53 0.61
C ARG A 172 -12.88 19.32 0.64
N ALA A 173 -13.38 18.13 0.31
CA ALA A 173 -14.83 17.86 0.20
C ALA A 173 -15.56 17.89 1.55
N GLY A 174 -14.82 17.94 2.66
CA GLY A 174 -15.35 18.01 4.02
C GLY A 174 -15.01 16.77 4.85
N PRO A 175 -15.66 16.62 6.02
CA PRO A 175 -15.34 15.54 6.96
C PRO A 175 -15.64 14.15 6.38
N LEU A 176 -14.73 13.19 6.63
CA LEU A 176 -14.88 11.80 6.21
C LEU A 176 -16.23 11.18 6.63
N LYS A 177 -16.69 11.45 7.86
CA LYS A 177 -17.94 10.91 8.42
C LYS A 177 -19.18 11.26 7.60
N SER A 178 -19.19 12.43 6.97
CA SER A 178 -20.31 12.94 6.16
C SER A 178 -19.99 12.98 4.67
N SER A 179 -18.93 12.30 4.24
CA SER A 179 -18.50 12.30 2.84
C SER A 179 -19.52 11.57 1.96
N ARG A 180 -19.70 12.08 0.74
CA ARG A 180 -20.51 11.46 -0.32
C ARG A 180 -19.67 10.58 -1.25
N CYS A 181 -18.35 10.55 -1.07
CA CYS A 181 -17.46 9.69 -1.84
C CYS A 181 -17.78 8.22 -1.60
N ARG A 182 -17.87 7.41 -2.66
CA ARG A 182 -18.16 5.97 -2.53
C ARG A 182 -17.09 5.20 -1.76
N LEU A 183 -15.86 5.71 -1.70
CA LEU A 183 -14.76 5.11 -0.92
C LEU A 183 -14.78 5.47 0.56
N ALA A 184 -15.61 6.43 0.99
CA ALA A 184 -15.60 6.90 2.36
C ALA A 184 -16.23 5.87 3.32
N LEU A 185 -15.46 5.42 4.31
CA LEU A 185 -16.00 4.68 5.43
C LEU A 185 -16.70 5.66 6.37
N THR A 186 -18.02 5.81 6.23
CA THR A 186 -18.86 6.77 6.98
C THR A 186 -19.51 6.18 8.24
N ARG A 187 -19.40 4.86 8.45
CA ARG A 187 -20.00 4.13 9.58
C ARG A 187 -18.96 3.57 10.57
N LEU A 188 -17.79 4.21 10.67
CA LEU A 188 -16.78 3.84 11.67
C LEU A 188 -17.19 4.31 13.08
N PRO A 189 -16.60 3.74 14.14
CA PRO A 189 -16.78 4.22 15.51
C PRO A 189 -16.44 5.71 15.64
N LYS A 190 -17.19 6.42 16.48
CA LYS A 190 -17.06 7.88 16.69
C LYS A 190 -15.62 8.31 16.99
N VAL A 191 -14.88 7.52 17.79
CA VAL A 191 -13.47 7.77 18.13
C VAL A 191 -12.55 7.92 16.91
N VAL A 192 -12.83 7.20 15.82
CA VAL A 192 -12.03 7.26 14.59
C VAL A 192 -12.12 8.64 13.94
N TYR A 193 -13.29 9.25 13.96
CA TYR A 193 -13.52 10.57 13.35
C TYR A 193 -13.12 11.73 14.23
N GLU A 194 -13.17 11.58 15.55
CA GLU A 194 -12.94 12.68 16.47
C GLU A 194 -11.47 12.83 16.81
N ARG A 195 -10.76 11.70 16.91
CA ARG A 195 -9.35 11.69 17.28
C ARG A 195 -8.44 12.09 16.12
N GLU A 196 -7.35 12.76 16.46
CA GLU A 196 -6.22 12.97 15.57
C GLU A 196 -5.24 11.80 15.71
N TRP A 197 -5.02 11.05 14.63
CA TRP A 197 -4.16 9.87 14.64
C TRP A 197 -2.70 10.23 14.33
N ASP A 198 -1.76 9.71 15.11
CA ASP A 198 -0.32 9.86 14.86
C ASP A 198 0.20 8.76 13.93
N VAL A 199 -0.34 7.56 14.10
CA VAL A 199 -0.02 6.39 13.29
C VAL A 199 -1.31 5.70 12.85
N VAL A 200 -1.42 5.39 11.57
CA VAL A 200 -2.48 4.56 10.99
C VAL A 200 -1.85 3.34 10.33
N VAL A 201 -2.20 2.14 10.78
CA VAL A 201 -1.77 0.88 10.18
C VAL A 201 -2.94 0.28 9.41
N VAL A 202 -2.73 0.02 8.12
CA VAL A 202 -3.70 -0.60 7.21
C VAL A 202 -3.25 -2.03 6.95
N ASP A 203 -3.73 -2.93 7.82
CA ASP A 203 -3.54 -4.37 7.73
C ASP A 203 -4.84 -5.20 7.56
N GLY A 204 -5.95 -4.53 7.29
CA GLY A 204 -7.25 -5.16 7.07
C GLY A 204 -8.12 -4.32 6.14
N PRO A 205 -9.12 -4.93 5.47
CA PRO A 205 -9.51 -6.35 5.53
C PRO A 205 -8.57 -7.32 4.75
N SER A 206 -8.83 -8.63 4.78
CA SER A 206 -7.93 -9.66 4.22
C SER A 206 -7.59 -9.47 2.73
N GLY A 207 -8.58 -9.19 1.87
CA GLY A 207 -8.37 -8.97 0.43
C GLY A 207 -7.75 -10.15 -0.32
N ASP A 208 -7.97 -11.38 0.14
CA ASP A 208 -7.36 -12.62 -0.37
C ASP A 208 -8.07 -13.20 -1.62
N GLY A 209 -9.18 -12.60 -2.05
CA GLY A 209 -9.92 -12.96 -3.26
C GLY A 209 -10.62 -11.77 -3.91
N SER A 210 -11.10 -11.96 -5.14
CA SER A 210 -11.84 -10.92 -5.90
C SER A 210 -13.13 -10.48 -5.22
N ASP A 211 -13.80 -11.40 -4.53
CA ASP A 211 -15.06 -11.15 -3.82
C ASP A 211 -14.85 -10.88 -2.32
N ALA A 212 -13.59 -10.93 -1.87
CA ALA A 212 -13.25 -10.57 -0.50
C ALA A 212 -13.34 -9.04 -0.33
N PRO A 213 -13.64 -8.56 0.89
CA PRO A 213 -13.51 -7.15 1.20
C PRO A 213 -12.10 -6.65 0.87
N GLY A 214 -12.03 -5.54 0.14
CA GLY A 214 -10.76 -4.94 -0.31
C GLY A 214 -10.31 -3.76 0.55
N ARG A 215 -9.01 -3.43 0.52
CA ARG A 215 -8.44 -2.32 1.31
C ARG A 215 -8.65 -0.93 0.70
N MET A 216 -9.38 -0.83 -0.42
CA MET A 216 -9.64 0.42 -1.14
C MET A 216 -10.17 1.54 -0.24
N ALA A 217 -11.28 1.27 0.45
CA ALA A 217 -11.97 2.22 1.31
C ALA A 217 -11.13 2.59 2.55
N VAL A 218 -10.36 1.62 3.05
CA VAL A 218 -9.49 1.80 4.22
C VAL A 218 -8.31 2.70 3.88
N ILE A 219 -7.63 2.48 2.76
CA ILE A 219 -6.51 3.30 2.31
C ILE A 219 -6.98 4.74 2.03
N TYR A 220 -8.12 4.90 1.34
CA TYR A 220 -8.75 6.22 1.14
C TYR A 220 -9.03 6.92 2.48
N SER A 221 -9.68 6.21 3.40
CA SER A 221 -10.05 6.76 4.72
C SER A 221 -8.81 7.13 5.54
N ALA A 222 -7.74 6.32 5.49
CA ALA A 222 -6.46 6.63 6.12
C ALA A 222 -5.84 7.91 5.54
N GLY A 223 -5.87 8.08 4.23
CA GLY A 223 -5.42 9.31 3.55
C GLY A 223 -6.20 10.56 3.97
N MET A 224 -7.52 10.44 4.15
CA MET A 224 -8.38 11.51 4.65
C MET A 224 -8.12 11.84 6.13
N LEU A 225 -8.00 10.82 6.98
CA LEU A 225 -7.70 10.99 8.41
C LEU A 225 -6.33 11.64 8.62
N ALA A 226 -5.31 11.21 7.87
CA ALA A 226 -3.97 11.77 7.93
C ALA A 226 -3.95 13.26 7.55
N ARG A 227 -4.74 13.66 6.55
CA ARG A 227 -4.80 15.04 6.05
C ARG A 227 -5.61 16.00 6.92
N ARG A 228 -6.43 15.49 7.84
CA ARG A 228 -7.22 16.31 8.78
C ARG A 228 -6.34 17.08 9.77
N ARG A 229 -5.18 16.56 10.13
CA ARG A 229 -4.28 17.16 11.14
C ARG A 229 -3.44 18.29 10.57
N THR A 230 -4.07 19.42 10.26
CA THR A 230 -3.40 20.56 9.61
C THR A 230 -2.08 20.92 10.28
N GLY A 231 -0.98 20.89 9.51
CA GLY A 231 0.37 21.23 9.98
C GLY A 231 1.08 20.12 10.77
N LYS A 232 0.47 18.94 10.97
CA LYS A 232 1.09 17.80 11.66
C LYS A 232 1.27 16.62 10.70
N VAL A 233 2.28 15.80 10.98
CA VAL A 233 2.56 14.59 10.19
C VAL A 233 1.89 13.38 10.82
N THR A 234 1.20 12.59 9.99
CA THR A 234 0.68 11.26 10.34
C THR A 234 1.49 10.21 9.60
N ASP A 235 1.96 9.18 10.31
CA ASP A 235 2.55 8.02 9.65
C ASP A 235 1.43 7.07 9.22
N VAL A 236 1.40 6.71 7.94
CA VAL A 236 0.46 5.73 7.40
C VAL A 236 1.25 4.54 6.89
N VAL A 237 0.92 3.36 7.38
CA VAL A 237 1.58 2.12 6.97
C VAL A 237 0.57 1.22 6.29
N VAL A 238 0.90 0.71 5.10
CA VAL A 238 0.04 -0.17 4.30
C VAL A 238 0.75 -1.49 4.07
N HIS A 239 0.12 -2.60 4.43
CA HIS A 239 0.62 -3.95 4.15
C HIS A 239 0.04 -4.52 2.85
N ASP A 240 0.63 -5.62 2.37
CA ASP A 240 0.30 -6.31 1.13
C ASP A 240 0.38 -5.46 -0.15
N VAL A 241 1.20 -4.40 -0.18
CA VAL A 241 1.38 -3.52 -1.36
C VAL A 241 1.95 -4.19 -2.61
N HIS A 242 2.37 -5.45 -2.53
CA HIS A 242 2.65 -6.29 -3.70
C HIS A 242 1.40 -6.60 -4.54
N ARG A 243 0.19 -6.44 -3.97
CA ARG A 243 -1.08 -6.58 -4.66
C ARG A 243 -1.43 -5.28 -5.37
N THR A 244 -2.04 -5.41 -6.54
CA THR A 244 -2.36 -4.28 -7.43
C THR A 244 -3.27 -3.24 -6.77
N VAL A 245 -4.27 -3.68 -6.02
CA VAL A 245 -5.25 -2.81 -5.37
C VAL A 245 -4.58 -1.92 -4.33
N GLU A 246 -3.87 -2.49 -3.37
CA GLU A 246 -3.17 -1.77 -2.31
C GLU A 246 -2.13 -0.82 -2.89
N MET A 247 -1.39 -1.27 -3.90
CA MET A 247 -0.39 -0.46 -4.59
C MET A 247 -1.02 0.79 -5.22
N TRP A 248 -2.05 0.62 -6.07
CA TRP A 248 -2.67 1.73 -6.79
C TRP A 248 -3.34 2.73 -5.84
N TYR A 249 -4.05 2.23 -4.83
CA TYR A 249 -4.72 3.09 -3.86
C TYR A 249 -3.74 3.83 -2.95
N SER A 250 -2.60 3.21 -2.60
CA SER A 250 -1.56 3.88 -1.83
C SER A 250 -0.95 5.03 -2.63
N TRP A 251 -0.64 4.82 -3.92
CA TRP A 251 -0.16 5.91 -4.78
C TRP A 251 -1.18 7.02 -4.98
N GLU A 252 -2.45 6.67 -5.15
CA GLU A 252 -3.50 7.67 -5.36
C GLU A 252 -3.75 8.55 -4.13
N PHE A 253 -3.81 7.94 -2.93
CA PHE A 253 -4.32 8.63 -1.73
C PHE A 253 -3.25 8.94 -0.69
N LEU A 254 -2.10 8.27 -0.73
CA LEU A 254 -0.97 8.51 0.18
C LEU A 254 0.21 9.18 -0.53
N CYS A 255 0.29 9.05 -1.86
CA CYS A 255 1.21 9.75 -2.75
C CYS A 255 2.66 9.29 -2.67
N HIS A 256 3.32 9.26 -3.83
CA HIS A 256 4.68 8.76 -3.94
C HIS A 256 5.68 9.64 -3.19
N GLU A 257 5.49 10.96 -3.25
CA GLU A 257 6.32 11.94 -2.55
C GLU A 257 6.31 11.80 -1.03
N ASN A 258 5.31 11.13 -0.45
CA ASN A 258 5.23 10.90 0.99
C ASN A 258 5.82 9.55 1.40
N LEU A 259 6.30 8.71 0.47
CA LEU A 259 6.86 7.40 0.80
C LEU A 259 8.21 7.56 1.52
N GLU A 260 8.24 7.22 2.80
CA GLU A 260 9.45 7.28 3.63
C GLU A 260 10.27 5.98 3.52
N SER A 261 9.60 4.83 3.51
CA SER A 261 10.30 3.54 3.44
C SER A 261 9.44 2.40 2.92
N SER A 262 10.10 1.39 2.35
CA SER A 262 9.50 0.14 1.88
C SER A 262 10.31 -1.05 2.40
N LYS A 263 9.64 -2.04 3.00
CA LYS A 263 10.23 -3.30 3.48
C LYS A 263 9.29 -4.46 3.18
N GLY A 264 9.71 -5.39 2.33
CA GLY A 264 8.85 -6.51 1.93
C GLY A 264 7.58 -6.02 1.26
N LYS A 265 6.43 -6.41 1.81
CA LYS A 265 5.08 -6.03 1.38
C LYS A 265 4.53 -4.82 2.12
N LEU A 266 5.34 -4.15 2.94
CA LEU A 266 4.93 -3.05 3.80
C LEU A 266 5.52 -1.72 3.29
N TRP A 267 4.65 -0.74 3.06
CA TRP A 267 5.04 0.65 2.77
C TRP A 267 4.69 1.56 3.92
N HIS A 268 5.58 2.51 4.21
CA HIS A 268 5.41 3.53 5.24
C HIS A 268 5.47 4.91 4.59
N PHE A 269 4.41 5.68 4.78
CA PHE A 269 4.21 7.02 4.29
C PHE A 269 4.19 8.03 5.43
N ARG A 270 4.74 9.23 5.21
CA ARG A 270 4.67 10.36 6.13
C ARG A 270 3.85 11.47 5.51
N VAL A 271 2.58 11.53 5.89
CA VAL A 271 1.62 12.45 5.27
C VAL A 271 1.49 13.72 6.11
N LEU A 272 1.87 14.86 5.55
CA LEU A 272 1.64 16.16 6.16
C LEU A 272 0.16 16.56 6.03
N GLY A 273 -0.44 16.96 7.14
CA GLY A 273 -1.84 17.35 7.15
C GLY A 273 -2.09 18.66 6.45
N ASN A 274 -2.90 18.61 5.38
CA ASN A 274 -3.43 19.78 4.69
C ASN A 274 -4.83 19.46 4.13
N SER A 275 -5.86 19.75 4.90
CA SER A 275 -7.26 19.54 4.50
C SER A 275 -7.75 20.51 3.42
N SER A 276 -6.98 21.58 3.14
CA SER A 276 -7.33 22.57 2.11
C SER A 276 -6.82 22.22 0.71
N SER A 277 -6.03 21.15 0.58
CA SER A 277 -5.50 20.72 -0.71
C SER A 277 -6.61 20.32 -1.69
N GLY A 278 -6.50 20.77 -2.94
CA GLY A 278 -7.44 20.40 -4.02
C GLY A 278 -7.37 18.92 -4.40
N GLY A 279 -6.25 18.25 -4.13
CA GLY A 279 -6.01 16.84 -4.41
C GLY A 279 -5.13 16.18 -3.35
N PHE A 280 -4.98 14.86 -3.45
CA PHE A 280 -4.13 14.12 -2.52
C PHE A 280 -2.65 14.36 -2.77
N CYS A 281 -2.24 14.30 -4.03
CA CYS A 281 -0.84 14.32 -4.45
C CYS A 281 -0.51 15.58 -5.23
N SER A 282 0.76 15.97 -5.19
CA SER A 282 1.27 17.13 -5.90
C SER A 282 1.39 16.81 -7.38
N THR A 283 0.96 17.72 -8.26
CA THR A 283 1.06 17.54 -9.72
C THR A 283 2.48 17.74 -10.28
N THR A 284 3.47 17.98 -9.42
CA THR A 284 4.83 18.38 -9.79
C THR A 284 5.78 17.21 -10.10
N GLY A 285 5.28 16.06 -10.54
CA GLY A 285 6.09 14.86 -10.76
C GLY A 285 5.66 13.97 -11.93
N ALA A 286 5.14 14.57 -13.01
CA ALA A 286 4.91 13.88 -14.28
C ALA A 286 5.96 14.30 -15.33
#